data_AF-A0A0F9TND3-F1
#
_entry.id   AF-A0A0F9TND3-F1
#
_cell.length_a   1.000
_cell.length_b   1.000
_cell.length_c   1.000
_cell.angle_alpha   90.00
_cell.angle_beta   90.00
_cell.angle_gamma   90.00
#
_symmetry.space_group_name_H-M   'P 1'
#
loop_
_entity.id
_entity.type
_entity.pdbx_description
1 polymer ?
#
loop_
_entity_poly.entity_id
_entity_poly.type
_entity_poly.pdbx_seq_one_letter_code
_entity_poly.pdbx_strand_id
1 'polypeptide(L)'
;MDNNEILKALFDFQKECKSINLDSEVSFGKTKFKYASLANIVKTIKPVLDRKNLMFFHSTEKDGAVKCHIYHVESGQSMECELLIPNAGDAKAIGANITYAKRYTLSALLGLITEEDKDVQPMEEKKSKLTDDAFKKACERIKAGEQNIMIQCEAHFALTPSQKSQLVNLSMQYGLS
;
A
#
# COMPACT_ATOMS: atom_id res chain seq x y z
N MET A 1 -16.29 38.71 -0.39
CA MET A 1 -15.45 37.58 -0.81
C MET A 1 -15.06 36.86 0.46
N ASP A 2 -15.41 35.59 0.61
CA ASP A 2 -14.88 34.79 1.72
C ASP A 2 -13.36 34.85 1.64
N ASN A 3 -12.75 35.52 2.62
CA ASN A 3 -11.31 35.58 2.73
C ASN A 3 -10.88 34.16 3.16
N ASN A 4 -10.20 33.44 2.26
CA ASN A 4 -9.85 32.05 2.52
C ASN A 4 -8.59 31.99 3.39
N GLU A 5 -8.77 32.23 4.69
CA GLU A 5 -7.68 32.32 5.67
C GLU A 5 -6.91 31.01 5.82
N ILE A 6 -7.57 29.85 5.71
CA ILE A 6 -6.88 28.56 5.73
C ILE A 6 -5.92 28.41 4.54
N LEU A 7 -6.28 28.86 3.34
CA LEU A 7 -5.37 28.83 2.19
C LEU A 7 -4.17 29.75 2.39
N LYS A 8 -4.34 30.92 3.02
CA LYS A 8 -3.21 31.81 3.35
C LYS A 8 -2.28 31.16 4.37
N ALA A 9 -2.84 30.57 5.43
CA ALA A 9 -2.08 29.87 6.45
C ALA A 9 -1.31 28.67 5.86
N LEU A 10 -1.92 27.92 4.93
CA LEU A 10 -1.29 26.81 4.21
C LEU A 10 -0.18 27.30 3.26
N PHE A 11 -0.40 28.41 2.56
CA PHE A 11 0.63 29.04 1.73
C PHE A 11 1.85 29.47 2.57
N ASP A 12 1.62 30.12 3.71
CA ASP A 12 2.69 30.51 4.62
C ASP A 12 3.36 29.32 5.30
N PHE A 13 2.62 28.24 5.56
CA PHE A 13 3.19 26.96 5.98
C PHE A 13 4.16 26.42 4.92
N GLN A 14 3.76 26.37 3.64
CA GLN A 14 4.60 25.84 2.55
C GLN A 14 5.89 26.64 2.35
N LYS A 15 5.85 27.96 2.55
CA LYS A 15 7.05 28.81 2.47
C LYS A 15 8.08 28.52 3.57
N GLU A 16 7.63 28.02 4.71
CA GLU A 16 8.45 27.84 5.90
C GLU A 16 8.79 26.37 6.17
N CYS A 17 7.96 25.44 5.69
CA CYS A 17 8.14 24.01 5.87
C CYS A 17 9.42 23.55 5.17
N LYS A 18 10.33 22.95 5.95
CA LYS A 18 11.57 22.39 5.44
C LYS A 18 11.30 21.05 4.75
N SER A 19 12.22 20.65 3.88
CA SER A 19 12.26 19.29 3.34
C SER A 19 12.31 18.26 4.47
N ILE A 20 11.55 17.18 4.33
CA ILE A 20 11.48 16.10 5.30
C ILE A 20 12.43 14.99 4.84
N ASN A 21 13.36 14.60 5.71
CA ASN A 21 14.29 13.50 5.40
C ASN A 21 13.58 12.16 5.40
N LEU A 22 14.01 11.23 4.55
CA LEU A 22 13.49 9.85 4.54
C LEU A 22 14.28 9.02 5.57
N ASP A 23 13.65 8.73 6.71
CA ASP A 23 14.26 8.07 7.88
C ASP A 23 13.84 6.59 8.03
N SER A 24 13.07 6.07 7.09
CA SER A 24 12.58 4.69 7.10
C SER A 24 12.71 4.03 5.74
N GLU A 25 12.83 2.71 5.72
CA GLU A 25 12.97 1.90 4.51
C GLU A 25 12.10 0.64 4.62
N VAL A 26 11.47 0.25 3.52
CA VAL A 26 10.85 -1.08 3.36
C VAL A 26 11.46 -1.78 2.15
N SER A 27 11.69 -3.08 2.27
CA SER A 27 12.19 -3.91 1.18
C SER A 27 11.06 -4.77 0.63
N PHE A 28 10.84 -4.70 -0.69
CA PHE A 28 9.93 -5.57 -1.41
C PHE A 28 10.69 -6.26 -2.54
N GLY A 29 10.96 -7.56 -2.37
CA GLY A 29 11.85 -8.30 -3.27
C GLY A 29 13.26 -7.71 -3.29
N LYS A 30 13.72 -7.29 -4.47
CA LYS A 30 15.04 -6.65 -4.67
C LYS A 30 14.99 -5.13 -4.56
N THR A 31 13.81 -4.54 -4.42
CA THR A 31 13.62 -3.09 -4.43
C THR A 31 13.47 -2.58 -3.00
N LYS A 32 14.17 -1.50 -2.71
CA LYS A 32 14.08 -0.77 -1.45
C LYS A 32 13.35 0.55 -1.69
N PHE A 33 12.38 0.84 -0.84
CA PHE A 33 11.61 2.07 -0.86
C PHE A 33 11.88 2.83 0.43
N LYS A 34 12.41 4.05 0.31
CA LYS A 34 12.58 4.93 1.45
C LYS A 34 11.40 5.88 1.59
N TYR A 35 11.06 6.18 2.83
CA TYR A 35 9.97 7.07 3.18
C TYR A 35 10.26 7.79 4.50
N ALA A 36 9.57 8.91 4.74
CA ALA A 36 9.57 9.58 6.03
C ALA A 36 8.55 8.90 6.96
N SER A 37 8.97 8.54 8.16
CA SER A 37 8.08 8.01 9.19
C SER A 37 7.05 9.06 9.60
N LEU A 38 5.85 8.62 10.05
CA LEU A 38 4.83 9.54 10.54
C LEU A 38 5.35 10.42 11.68
N ALA A 39 6.16 9.85 12.58
CA ALA A 39 6.78 10.59 13.68
C ALA A 39 7.71 11.70 13.19
N ASN A 40 8.53 11.42 12.17
CA ASN A 40 9.44 12.40 11.58
C ASN A 40 8.69 13.52 10.84
N ILE A 41 7.64 13.17 10.09
CA ILE A 41 6.75 14.15 9.44
C ILE A 41 6.15 15.07 10.50
N VAL A 42 5.49 14.51 11.51
CA VAL A 42 4.83 15.30 12.57
C VAL A 42 5.84 16.18 13.32
N LYS A 43 7.00 15.64 13.68
CA LYS A 43 8.08 16.40 14.35
C LYS A 43 8.53 17.60 13.53
N THR A 44 8.59 17.47 12.21
CA THR A 44 9.05 18.52 11.30
C THR A 44 7.99 19.60 11.09
N ILE A 45 6.73 19.20 10.86
CA ILE A 45 5.66 20.13 10.48
C ILE A 45 5.00 20.81 11.68
N LYS A 46 4.89 20.13 12.83
CA LYS A 46 4.10 20.60 13.98
C LYS A 46 4.49 22.00 14.46
N PRO A 47 5.79 22.34 14.62
CA PRO A 47 6.17 23.69 15.02
C PRO A 47 5.74 24.76 14.00
N VAL A 48 5.74 24.44 12.71
CA VAL A 48 5.34 25.37 11.65
C VAL A 48 3.82 25.55 11.66
N LEU A 49 3.06 24.45 11.76
CA LEU A 49 1.60 24.50 11.87
C LEU A 49 1.14 25.34 13.07
N ASP A 50 1.79 25.17 14.23
CA ASP A 50 1.48 25.94 15.45
C ASP A 50 1.66 27.45 15.23
N ARG A 51 2.73 27.87 14.53
CA ARG A 51 2.95 29.29 14.20
C ARG A 51 1.93 29.87 13.22
N LYS A 52 1.23 29.01 12.46
CA LYS A 52 0.21 29.42 11.47
C LYS A 52 -1.23 29.18 11.96
N ASN A 53 -1.43 28.91 13.26
CA ASN A 53 -2.74 28.57 13.83
C ASN A 53 -3.43 27.40 13.10
N LEU A 54 -2.65 26.43 12.61
CA LEU A 54 -3.15 25.22 11.98
C LEU A 54 -3.07 24.05 12.95
N MET A 55 -4.15 23.28 13.07
CA MET A 55 -4.17 22.00 13.77
C MET A 55 -4.56 20.87 12.84
N PHE A 56 -4.15 19.65 13.18
CA PHE A 56 -4.53 18.46 12.43
C PHE A 56 -4.91 17.31 13.35
N PHE A 57 -5.79 16.43 12.88
CA PHE A 57 -6.08 15.15 13.52
C PHE A 57 -6.55 14.14 12.48
N HIS A 58 -6.61 12.87 12.89
CA HIS A 58 -7.10 11.79 12.05
C HIS A 58 -8.29 11.09 12.71
N SER A 59 -9.32 10.79 11.92
CA SER A 59 -10.44 9.92 12.29
C SER A 59 -10.40 8.62 11.48
N THR A 60 -10.99 7.57 12.04
CA THR A 60 -11.30 6.34 11.32
C THR A 60 -12.80 6.29 11.08
N GLU A 61 -13.20 6.20 9.83
CA GLU A 61 -14.60 6.23 9.40
C GLU A 61 -15.21 4.81 9.42
N LYS A 62 -16.55 4.74 9.33
CA LYS A 62 -17.29 3.48 9.45
C LYS A 62 -16.98 2.48 8.33
N ASP A 63 -16.60 2.97 7.17
CA ASP A 63 -16.18 2.18 6.00
C ASP A 63 -14.73 1.71 6.09
N GLY A 64 -14.00 2.09 7.16
CA GLY A 64 -12.59 1.77 7.34
C GLY A 64 -11.64 2.78 6.72
N ALA A 65 -12.13 3.88 6.14
CA ALA A 65 -11.27 4.96 5.66
C ALA A 65 -10.60 5.69 6.84
N VAL A 66 -9.38 6.15 6.61
CA VAL A 66 -8.71 7.09 7.52
C VAL A 66 -8.80 8.47 6.90
N LYS A 67 -9.38 9.41 7.65
CA LYS A 67 -9.53 10.80 7.22
C LYS A 67 -8.60 11.69 8.03
N CYS A 68 -7.78 12.48 7.35
CA CYS A 68 -7.01 13.57 7.92
C CYS A 68 -7.78 14.87 7.79
N HIS A 69 -7.81 15.64 8.86
CA HIS A 69 -8.39 16.97 8.89
C HIS A 69 -7.32 18.00 9.22
N ILE A 70 -7.37 19.15 8.54
CA ILE A 70 -6.61 20.35 8.88
C ILE A 70 -7.61 21.46 9.18
N TYR A 71 -7.44 22.13 10.32
CA TYR A 71 -8.26 23.25 10.73
C TYR A 71 -7.39 24.47 10.95
N HIS A 72 -7.86 25.61 10.45
CA HIS A 72 -7.35 26.91 10.85
C HIS A 72 -8.14 27.38 12.06
N VAL A 73 -7.48 27.39 13.22
CA VAL A 73 -8.11 27.58 14.53
C VAL A 73 -8.81 28.93 14.64
N GLU A 74 -8.23 29.98 14.04
CA GLU A 74 -8.74 31.35 14.15
C GLU A 74 -9.98 31.59 13.29
N SER A 75 -10.03 31.04 12.07
CA SER A 75 -11.19 31.22 11.18
C SER A 75 -12.23 30.10 11.28
N GLY A 76 -11.90 28.96 11.89
CA GLY A 76 -12.74 27.77 11.93
C GLY A 76 -12.84 27.03 10.59
N GLN A 77 -12.14 27.48 9.55
CA GLN A 77 -12.12 26.82 8.24
C GLN A 77 -11.32 25.51 8.30
N SER A 78 -11.72 24.55 7.47
CA SER A 78 -11.10 23.23 7.44
C SER A 78 -10.94 22.66 6.04
N MET A 79 -9.99 21.74 5.90
CA MET A 79 -9.81 20.90 4.72
C MET A 79 -9.59 19.45 5.17
N GLU A 80 -10.02 18.51 4.36
CA GLU A 80 -9.90 17.08 4.65
C GLU A 80 -9.37 16.29 3.47
N CYS A 81 -8.74 15.16 3.77
CA CYS A 81 -8.30 14.16 2.81
C CYS A 81 -8.49 12.79 3.45
N GLU A 82 -9.08 11.85 2.71
CA GLU A 82 -9.32 10.49 3.17
C GLU A 82 -8.65 9.46 2.27
N LEU A 83 -8.29 8.34 2.88
CA LEU A 83 -7.81 7.16 2.16
C LEU A 83 -8.53 5.93 2.69
N LEU A 84 -9.24 5.24 1.80
CA LEU A 84 -9.80 3.93 2.10
C LEU A 84 -8.68 2.89 2.12
N ILE A 85 -8.58 2.16 3.23
CA ILE A 85 -7.59 1.09 3.41
C ILE A 85 -8.26 -0.27 3.61
N PRO A 86 -7.59 -1.38 3.22
CA PRO A 86 -8.09 -2.70 3.51
C PRO A 86 -8.24 -2.94 5.01
N ASN A 87 -9.46 -3.23 5.45
CA ASN A 87 -9.76 -3.66 6.81
C ASN A 87 -9.70 -5.19 6.93
N ALA A 88 -8.57 -5.77 6.52
CA ALA A 88 -8.33 -7.20 6.51
C ALA A 88 -6.99 -7.53 7.17
N GLY A 89 -6.94 -8.62 7.94
CA GLY A 89 -5.75 -9.08 8.65
C GLY A 89 -5.92 -9.07 10.16
N ASP A 90 -4.83 -9.37 10.87
CA ASP A 90 -4.79 -9.29 12.34
C ASP A 90 -4.73 -7.82 12.81
N ALA A 91 -4.90 -7.61 14.12
CA ALA A 91 -4.88 -6.26 14.70
C ALA A 91 -3.59 -5.48 14.39
N LYS A 92 -2.47 -6.19 14.21
CA LYS A 92 -1.18 -5.59 13.88
C LYS A 92 -1.15 -5.11 12.43
N ALA A 93 -1.64 -5.91 11.49
CA ALA A 93 -1.78 -5.53 10.08
C ALA A 93 -2.71 -4.32 9.93
N ILE A 94 -3.85 -4.32 10.62
CA ILE A 94 -4.78 -3.18 10.63
C ILE A 94 -4.08 -1.91 11.16
N GLY A 95 -3.36 -2.00 12.28
CA GLY A 95 -2.60 -0.87 12.82
C GLY A 95 -1.52 -0.32 11.87
N ALA A 96 -0.87 -1.20 11.11
CA ALA A 96 0.10 -0.80 10.08
C ALA A 96 -0.60 -0.09 8.91
N ASN A 97 -1.74 -0.60 8.44
CA ASN A 97 -2.53 0.02 7.37
C ASN A 97 -3.04 1.41 7.78
N ILE A 98 -3.52 1.58 9.02
CA ILE A 98 -3.95 2.88 9.55
C ILE A 98 -2.77 3.85 9.60
N THR A 99 -1.62 3.41 10.11
CA THR A 99 -0.42 4.25 10.18
C THR A 99 0.05 4.68 8.79
N TYR A 100 -0.02 3.77 7.81
CA TYR A 100 0.23 4.07 6.41
C TYR A 100 -0.73 5.14 5.91
N ALA A 101 -2.04 4.96 6.08
CA ALA A 101 -3.04 5.92 5.61
C ALA A 101 -2.85 7.33 6.18
N LYS A 102 -2.64 7.44 7.51
CA LYS A 102 -2.37 8.72 8.18
C LYS A 102 -1.21 9.48 7.53
N ARG A 103 -0.16 8.77 7.14
CA ARG A 103 0.98 9.39 6.45
C ARG A 103 0.57 9.97 5.10
N TYR A 104 -0.10 9.19 4.26
CA TYR A 104 -0.47 9.63 2.91
C TYR A 104 -1.49 10.76 2.93
N THR A 105 -2.53 10.65 3.76
CA THR A 105 -3.56 11.70 3.85
C THR A 105 -2.98 13.01 4.35
N LEU A 106 -2.08 12.96 5.35
CA LEU A 106 -1.42 14.16 5.88
C LEU A 106 -0.46 14.78 4.85
N SER A 107 0.37 13.95 4.20
CA SER A 107 1.29 14.43 3.16
C SER A 107 0.55 15.03 1.97
N ALA A 108 -0.52 14.38 1.50
CA ALA A 108 -1.34 14.88 0.40
C ALA A 108 -1.99 16.24 0.74
N LEU A 109 -2.57 16.36 1.94
CA LEU A 109 -3.29 17.56 2.35
C LEU A 109 -2.36 18.77 2.54
N LEU A 110 -1.12 18.54 2.97
CA LEU A 110 -0.11 19.59 3.18
C LEU A 110 0.85 19.80 1.99
N GLY A 111 0.74 18.98 0.95
CA GLY A 111 1.63 19.02 -0.22
C GLY A 111 3.08 18.63 0.10
N LEU A 112 3.28 17.62 0.95
CA LEU A 112 4.59 17.15 1.38
C LEU A 112 5.08 16.00 0.50
N ILE A 113 6.37 16.04 0.15
CA ILE A 113 7.06 14.90 -0.47
C ILE A 113 7.71 14.08 0.65
N THR A 114 7.24 12.85 0.85
CA THR A 114 7.64 11.99 1.98
C THR A 114 8.09 10.60 1.57
N GLU A 115 8.35 10.38 0.29
CA GLU A 115 8.84 9.11 -0.25
C GLU A 115 9.71 9.35 -1.48
N GLU A 116 10.49 8.34 -1.87
CA GLU A 116 11.25 8.40 -3.12
C GLU A 116 10.30 8.29 -4.31
N ASP A 117 10.40 9.22 -5.25
CA ASP A 117 9.76 9.12 -6.56
C ASP A 117 10.55 8.13 -7.42
N LYS A 118 10.24 6.84 -7.25
CA LYS A 118 10.75 5.76 -8.08
C LYS A 118 9.66 5.36 -9.05
N ASP A 119 9.90 5.56 -10.34
CA ASP A 119 9.11 4.95 -11.42
C ASP A 119 9.11 3.42 -11.24
N VAL A 120 8.08 2.90 -10.58
CA VAL A 120 7.88 1.45 -10.48
C VAL A 120 7.35 1.01 -11.83
N GLN A 121 8.23 0.49 -12.70
CA GLN A 121 7.76 -0.28 -13.85
C GLN A 121 6.86 -1.41 -13.32
N PRO A 122 5.67 -1.65 -13.90
CA PRO A 122 4.82 -2.75 -13.51
C PRO A 122 5.64 -4.04 -13.53
N MET A 123 5.92 -4.58 -12.35
CA MET A 123 6.66 -5.82 -12.26
C MET A 123 5.66 -6.91 -12.65
N GLU A 124 5.74 -7.40 -13.89
CA GLU A 124 5.09 -8.66 -14.25
C GLU A 124 5.50 -9.66 -13.17
N GLU A 125 4.52 -10.20 -12.42
CA GLU A 125 4.77 -11.29 -11.50
C GLU A 125 5.30 -12.46 -12.32
N LYS A 126 6.63 -12.60 -12.38
CA LYS A 126 7.27 -13.76 -13.00
C LYS A 126 6.84 -14.97 -12.19
N LYS A 127 5.84 -15.70 -12.69
CA LYS A 127 5.40 -16.98 -12.14
C LYS A 127 6.63 -17.83 -11.85
N SER A 128 6.76 -18.28 -10.61
CA SER A 128 7.88 -19.11 -10.20
C SER A 128 7.87 -20.43 -10.99
N LYS A 129 9.04 -21.01 -11.26
CA LYS A 129 9.09 -22.34 -11.92
C LYS A 129 8.50 -23.38 -10.99
N LEU A 130 7.69 -24.29 -11.52
CA LEU A 130 7.21 -25.44 -10.76
C LEU A 130 8.40 -26.37 -10.48
N THR A 131 8.74 -26.56 -9.20
CA THR A 131 9.82 -27.45 -8.77
C THR A 131 9.45 -28.92 -9.00
N ASP A 132 10.45 -29.80 -9.13
CA ASP A 132 10.22 -31.23 -9.39
C ASP A 132 9.41 -31.91 -8.27
N ASP A 133 9.62 -31.51 -7.01
CA ASP A 133 8.85 -32.02 -5.87
C ASP A 133 7.37 -31.59 -5.94
N ALA A 134 7.11 -30.31 -6.25
CA ALA A 134 5.76 -29.79 -6.40
C ALA A 134 5.05 -30.43 -7.61
N PHE A 135 5.78 -30.67 -8.70
CA PHE A 135 5.28 -31.37 -9.87
C PHE A 135 4.89 -32.82 -9.55
N LYS A 136 5.72 -33.53 -8.79
CA LYS A 136 5.42 -34.91 -8.37
C LYS A 136 4.15 -34.97 -7.51
N LYS A 137 4.01 -34.05 -6.55
CA LYS A 137 2.80 -33.92 -5.72
C LYS A 137 1.55 -33.58 -6.53
N ALA A 138 1.67 -32.69 -7.52
CA ALA A 138 0.57 -32.38 -8.43
C ALA A 138 0.12 -33.63 -9.21
N CYS A 139 1.07 -34.42 -9.72
CA CYS A 139 0.77 -35.69 -10.37
C CYS A 139 0.07 -36.68 -9.43
N GLU A 140 0.52 -36.80 -8.18
CA GLU A 140 -0.11 -37.70 -7.18
C GLU A 140 -1.55 -37.29 -6.86
N ARG A 141 -1.82 -35.99 -6.74
CA ARG A 141 -3.17 -35.44 -6.50
C ARG A 141 -4.13 -35.72 -7.65
N ILE A 142 -3.66 -35.58 -8.89
CA ILE A 142 -4.45 -35.94 -10.08
C ILE A 142 -4.78 -37.45 -10.07
N LYS A 143 -3.80 -38.31 -9.76
CA LYS A 143 -4.02 -39.76 -9.65
C LYS A 143 -4.99 -40.13 -8.51
N ALA A 144 -5.04 -39.31 -7.46
CA ALA A 144 -5.97 -39.46 -6.35
C ALA A 144 -7.40 -38.95 -6.66
N GLY A 145 -7.66 -38.45 -7.87
CA GLY A 145 -8.99 -37.99 -8.29
C GLY A 145 -9.24 -36.49 -8.08
N GLU A 146 -8.22 -35.70 -7.71
CA GLU A 146 -8.41 -34.28 -7.44
C GLU A 146 -8.49 -33.47 -8.74
N GLN A 147 -9.59 -32.71 -8.89
CA GLN A 147 -9.86 -31.88 -10.06
C GLN A 147 -9.10 -30.54 -10.01
N ASN A 148 -8.99 -29.86 -11.16
CA ASN A 148 -8.44 -28.50 -11.30
C ASN A 148 -6.95 -28.32 -10.94
N ILE A 149 -6.21 -29.38 -10.66
CA ILE A 149 -4.78 -29.30 -10.33
C ILE A 149 -3.96 -28.63 -11.43
N MET A 150 -4.26 -28.94 -12.70
CA MET A 150 -3.61 -28.30 -13.85
C MET A 150 -3.82 -26.78 -13.85
N ILE A 151 -5.06 -26.33 -13.68
CA ILE A 151 -5.43 -24.91 -13.69
C ILE A 151 -4.72 -24.19 -12.53
N GLN A 152 -4.67 -24.80 -11.35
CA GLN A 152 -3.93 -24.27 -10.20
C GLN A 152 -2.43 -24.13 -10.50
N CYS A 153 -1.83 -25.16 -11.12
CA CYS A 153 -0.43 -25.14 -11.53
C CYS A 153 -0.15 -24.04 -12.56
N GLU A 154 -0.99 -23.87 -13.58
CA GLU A 154 -0.83 -22.83 -14.60
C GLU A 154 -1.08 -21.42 -14.07
N ALA A 155 -1.97 -21.26 -13.09
CA ALA A 155 -2.23 -19.97 -12.46
C ALA A 155 -1.04 -19.47 -11.64
N HIS A 156 -0.37 -20.36 -10.91
CA HIS A 156 0.65 -19.97 -9.91
C HIS A 156 2.10 -20.20 -10.37
N PHE A 157 2.32 -21.04 -11.39
CA PHE A 157 3.66 -21.45 -11.82
C PHE A 157 3.88 -21.33 -13.32
N ALA A 158 5.14 -21.10 -13.70
CA ALA A 158 5.61 -21.25 -15.06
C ALA A 158 5.95 -22.73 -15.31
N LEU A 159 5.12 -23.42 -16.10
CA LEU A 159 5.30 -24.81 -16.48
C LEU A 159 6.18 -24.93 -17.73
N THR A 160 7.08 -25.92 -17.73
CA THR A 160 7.76 -26.32 -18.97
C THR A 160 6.78 -27.03 -19.92
N PRO A 161 7.04 -27.06 -21.24
CA PRO A 161 6.20 -27.81 -22.19
C PRO A 161 6.02 -29.27 -21.77
N SER A 162 7.09 -29.90 -21.26
CA SER A 162 7.06 -31.28 -20.77
C SER A 162 6.11 -31.46 -19.57
N GLN A 163 6.23 -30.60 -18.55
CA GLN A 163 5.35 -30.64 -17.37
C GLN A 163 3.88 -30.41 -17.76
N LYS A 164 3.61 -29.47 -18.66
CA LYS A 164 2.25 -29.19 -19.14
C LYS A 164 1.65 -30.40 -19.86
N SER A 165 2.38 -30.98 -20.82
CA SER A 165 1.92 -32.18 -21.53
C SER A 165 1.68 -33.37 -20.58
N GLN A 166 2.53 -33.56 -19.58
CA GLN A 166 2.36 -34.64 -18.60
C GLN A 166 1.12 -34.45 -17.71
N LEU A 167 0.87 -33.23 -17.21
CA LEU A 167 -0.33 -32.95 -16.42
C LEU A 167 -1.60 -33.10 -17.26
N VAL A 168 -1.61 -32.65 -18.51
CA VAL A 168 -2.75 -32.80 -19.43
C VAL A 168 -3.05 -34.28 -19.68
N ASN A 169 -2.05 -35.07 -20.04
CA ASN A 169 -2.23 -36.50 -20.29
C ASN A 169 -2.73 -37.24 -19.04
N LEU A 170 -2.22 -36.86 -17.87
CA LEU A 170 -2.64 -37.46 -16.61
C LEU A 170 -4.08 -37.06 -16.25
N SER A 171 -4.45 -35.79 -16.40
CA SER A 171 -5.83 -35.32 -16.21
C SER A 171 -6.81 -36.02 -17.15
N MET A 172 -6.45 -36.19 -18.43
CA MET A 172 -7.29 -36.92 -19.39
C MET A 172 -7.43 -38.41 -19.04
N GLN A 173 -6.34 -39.06 -18.62
CA GLN A 173 -6.36 -40.48 -18.22
C GLN A 173 -7.33 -40.75 -17.06
N TYR A 174 -7.48 -39.80 -16.13
CA TYR A 174 -8.34 -39.94 -14.96
C TYR A 174 -9.73 -39.27 -15.13
N GLY A 175 -10.03 -38.72 -16.31
CA GLY A 175 -11.32 -38.06 -16.58
C GLY A 175 -11.51 -36.73 -15.81
N LEU A 176 -10.40 -36.06 -15.48
CA LEU A 176 -10.35 -34.84 -14.66
C LEU A 176 -9.92 -33.66 -15.55
N SER A 177 -10.76 -33.32 -16.53
CA SER A 177 -10.58 -32.13 -17.39
C SER A 177 -11.09 -30.88 -16.70
#